data_AF-A0A089MGG9-F1
#
_entry.id   AF-A0A089MGG9-F1
#
_cell.length_a   1.000
_cell.length_b   1.000
_cell.length_c   1.000
_cell.angle_alpha   90.00
_cell.angle_beta   90.00
_cell.angle_gamma   90.00
#
_symmetry.space_group_name_H-M   'P 1'
#
loop_
_entity.id
_entity.type
_entity.pdbx_description
1 polymer ?
#
loop_
_entity_poly.entity_id
_entity_poly.type
_entity_poly.pdbx_seq_one_letter_code
_entity_poly.pdbx_strand_id
1 'polypeptide(L)'
;MLSILESLYHGSLFPNEVMISKDPNYRPLNKQITDSLETWKQKLSAGEYEELESLLELYSQVQGLEMTAAFVSGFKAGAAMMIEVLVDA
;
A
#
# COMPACT_ATOMS: atom_id res chain seq x y z
N MET A 1 -11.31 -0.18 24.14
CA MET A 1 -10.24 -0.10 23.13
C MET A 1 -9.36 -1.30 23.39
N LEU A 2 -9.27 -2.26 22.47
CA LEU A 2 -8.38 -3.41 22.63
C LEU A 2 -6.94 -2.89 22.64
N SER A 3 -6.07 -3.52 23.43
CA SER A 3 -4.63 -3.29 23.32
C SER A 3 -4.14 -3.72 21.94
N ILE A 4 -2.94 -3.26 21.55
CA ILE A 4 -2.30 -3.69 20.30
C ILE A 4 -2.11 -5.22 20.29
N LEU A 5 -1.78 -5.83 21.43
CA LEU A 5 -1.58 -7.28 21.55
C LEU A 5 -2.88 -8.07 21.41
N GLU A 6 -3.97 -7.61 22.01
CA GLU A 6 -5.29 -8.25 21.84
C GLU A 6 -5.79 -8.07 20.40
N SER A 7 -5.56 -6.90 19.79
CA SER A 7 -5.91 -6.65 18.39
C SER A 7 -5.12 -7.55 17.43
N LEU A 8 -3.85 -7.82 17.74
CA LEU A 8 -3.04 -8.78 17.01
C LEU A 8 -3.54 -10.22 17.22
N TYR A 9 -3.79 -10.61 18.47
CA TYR A 9 -4.27 -11.96 18.83
C TYR A 9 -5.60 -12.32 18.17
N HIS A 10 -6.53 -11.36 18.14
CA HIS A 10 -7.83 -11.52 17.50
C HIS A 10 -7.81 -11.28 15.98
N GLY A 11 -6.64 -10.95 15.41
CA GLY A 11 -6.50 -10.67 13.98
C GLY A 11 -7.36 -9.48 13.54
N SER A 12 -7.48 -8.44 14.35
CA SER A 12 -8.21 -7.21 14.01
C SER A 12 -7.27 -6.05 13.64
N LEU A 13 -5.97 -6.32 13.55
CA LEU A 13 -4.95 -5.34 13.17
C LEU A 13 -4.54 -5.56 11.71
N PHE A 14 -5.23 -4.88 10.78
CA PHE A 14 -4.91 -4.86 9.35
C PHE A 14 -4.67 -3.43 8.86
N PRO A 15 -3.44 -2.90 9.03
CA PRO A 15 -3.13 -1.53 8.62
C PRO A 15 -3.38 -1.30 7.13
N ASN A 16 -3.15 -2.30 6.29
CA ASN A 16 -3.36 -2.25 4.84
C ASN A 16 -4.84 -2.11 4.42
N GLU A 17 -5.78 -2.66 5.19
CA GLU A 17 -7.22 -2.61 4.87
C GLU A 17 -7.88 -1.31 5.31
N VAL A 18 -7.34 -0.67 6.36
CA VAL A 18 -7.94 0.53 6.97
C VAL A 18 -7.25 1.81 6.48
N MET A 19 -6.01 1.74 6.00
CA MET A 19 -5.25 2.91 5.57
C MET A 19 -5.50 3.29 4.12
N ILE A 20 -6.68 3.86 3.85
CA ILE A 20 -6.84 4.73 2.68
C ILE A 20 -6.06 6.02 2.95
N SER A 21 -5.18 6.39 2.03
CA SER A 21 -4.42 7.64 2.17
C SER A 21 -5.37 8.82 2.30
N LYS A 22 -5.13 9.65 3.33
CA LYS A 22 -5.85 10.91 3.55
C LYS A 22 -5.25 12.07 2.76
N ASP A 23 -4.19 11.80 1.99
CA ASP A 23 -3.59 12.82 1.13
C ASP A 23 -4.65 13.35 0.14
N PRO A 24 -4.84 14.68 0.05
CA PRO A 24 -5.85 15.26 -0.81
C PRO A 24 -5.67 14.90 -2.29
N ASN A 25 -4.45 14.53 -2.71
CA ASN A 25 -4.14 14.12 -4.08
C ASN A 25 -4.47 12.65 -4.36
N TYR A 26 -4.66 11.81 -3.34
CA TYR A 26 -4.89 10.38 -3.52
C TYR A 26 -6.13 10.09 -4.39
N ARG A 27 -7.26 10.73 -4.09
CA ARG A 27 -8.50 10.51 -4.85
C ARG A 27 -8.41 11.06 -6.29
N PRO A 28 -7.92 12.30 -6.53
CA PRO A 28 -7.69 12.81 -7.87
C PRO A 28 -6.75 11.95 -8.71
N LEU A 29 -5.65 11.44 -8.13
CA LEU A 29 -4.69 10.60 -8.86
C LEU A 29 -5.29 9.25 -9.23
N ASN A 30 -5.98 8.59 -8.29
CA ASN A 30 -6.68 7.33 -8.60
C ASN A 30 -7.74 7.51 -9.71
N LYS A 31 -8.49 8.61 -9.67
CA LYS A 31 -9.43 8.92 -10.75
C LYS A 31 -8.71 9.08 -12.10
N GLN A 32 -7.59 9.80 -12.15
CA GLN A 32 -6.81 9.96 -13.38
C GLN A 32 -6.30 8.62 -13.91
N ILE A 33 -5.92 7.68 -13.03
CA ILE A 33 -5.52 6.32 -13.41
C ILE A 33 -6.71 5.61 -14.07
N THR A 34 -7.88 5.59 -13.43
CA THR A 34 -9.08 4.95 -13.99
C THR A 34 -9.50 5.57 -15.32
N ASP A 35 -9.56 6.90 -15.41
CA ASP A 35 -9.95 7.60 -16.63
C ASP A 35 -8.96 7.31 -17.80
N SER A 36 -7.67 7.17 -17.47
CA SER A 36 -6.64 6.78 -18.45
C SER A 36 -6.81 5.34 -18.91
N LEU A 37 -7.11 4.40 -18.00
CA LEU A 37 -7.34 2.99 -18.36
C LEU A 37 -8.57 2.82 -19.25
N GLU A 38 -9.66 3.51 -18.96
CA GLU A 38 -10.84 3.52 -19.83
C GLU A 38 -10.51 4.07 -21.22
N THR A 39 -9.70 5.13 -21.29
CA THR A 39 -9.24 5.68 -22.57
C THR A 39 -8.43 4.65 -23.38
N TRP A 40 -7.54 3.90 -22.73
CA TRP A 40 -6.74 2.87 -23.40
C TRP A 40 -7.60 1.68 -23.84
N LYS A 41 -8.59 1.30 -23.04
CA LYS A 41 -9.56 0.25 -23.35
C LYS A 41 -10.34 0.51 -24.65
N GLN A 42 -10.63 1.78 -24.95
CA GLN A 42 -11.30 2.16 -26.20
C GLN A 42 -10.37 2.19 -27.42
N LYS A 43 -9.05 2.29 -27.21
CA LYS A 43 -8.05 2.44 -28.28
C LYS A 43 -7.39 1.13 -28.68
N LEU A 44 -7.26 0.21 -27.72
CA LEU A 44 -6.57 -1.06 -27.88
C LEU A 44 -7.56 -2.17 -28.26
N SER A 45 -7.06 -3.17 -28.97
CA SER A 45 -7.77 -4.45 -29.09
C SER A 45 -7.84 -5.15 -27.72
N ALA A 46 -8.73 -6.14 -27.60
CA ALA A 46 -8.88 -6.87 -26.35
C ALA A 46 -7.57 -7.54 -25.88
N GLY A 47 -6.78 -8.09 -26.80
CA GLY A 47 -5.49 -8.72 -26.47
C GLY A 47 -4.43 -7.71 -26.03
N GLU A 48 -4.31 -6.57 -26.74
CA GLU A 48 -3.37 -5.50 -26.35
C GLU A 48 -3.76 -4.88 -24.99
N TYR A 49 -5.05 -4.79 -24.69
CA TYR A 49 -5.52 -4.33 -23.38
C TYR A 49 -5.22 -5.34 -22.27
N GLU A 50 -5.37 -6.63 -22.53
CA GLU A 50 -5.01 -7.70 -21.58
C GLU A 50 -3.50 -7.72 -21.27
N GLU A 51 -2.65 -7.46 -22.27
CA GLU A 51 -1.20 -7.29 -22.07
C GLU A 51 -0.89 -6.06 -21.19
N LEU A 52 -1.60 -4.94 -21.39
CA LEU A 52 -1.47 -3.77 -20.53
C LEU A 52 -1.89 -4.07 -19.09
N GLU A 53 -3.03 -4.73 -18.88
CA GLU A 53 -3.50 -5.12 -17.55
C GLU A 53 -2.48 -6.02 -16.85
N SER A 54 -1.92 -6.98 -17.58
CA SER A 54 -0.86 -7.87 -17.09
C SER A 54 0.40 -7.10 -16.67
N LEU A 55 0.81 -6.10 -17.45
CA LEU A 55 1.94 -5.24 -17.09
C LEU A 55 1.67 -4.43 -15.81
N LEU A 56 0.47 -3.85 -15.69
CA LEU A 56 0.08 -3.08 -14.50
C LEU A 56 0.00 -3.94 -13.24
N GLU A 57 -0.45 -5.19 -13.38
CA GLU A 57 -0.44 -6.18 -12.31
C GLU A 57 0.99 -6.49 -11.84
N LEU A 58 1.95 -6.65 -12.76
CA LEU A 58 3.37 -6.81 -12.39
C LEU A 58 3.91 -5.60 -11.61
N TYR A 59 3.59 -4.38 -12.04
CA TYR A 59 3.96 -3.17 -11.31
C TYR A 59 3.35 -3.13 -9.91
N SER A 60 2.07 -3.48 -9.78
CA SER A 60 1.36 -3.56 -8.50
C SER A 60 2.04 -4.55 -7.55
N GLN A 61 2.44 -5.73 -8.04
CA GLN A 61 3.14 -6.74 -7.24
C GLN A 61 4.51 -6.23 -6.75
N VAL A 62 5.32 -5.64 -7.62
CA VAL A 62 6.62 -5.06 -7.23
C VAL A 62 6.42 -3.95 -6.19
N GLN A 63 5.47 -3.05 -6.41
CA GLN A 63 5.14 -1.99 -5.46
C GLN A 63 4.70 -2.57 -4.11
N GLY A 64 3.91 -3.64 -4.10
CA GLY A 64 3.51 -4.36 -2.89
C GLY A 64 4.70 -4.92 -2.10
N LEU A 65 5.68 -5.51 -2.78
CA LEU A 65 6.93 -6.01 -2.17
C LEU A 65 7.74 -4.87 -1.55
N GLU A 66 7.91 -3.77 -2.27
CA GLU A 66 8.65 -2.59 -1.80
C GLU A 66 7.97 -1.93 -0.60
N MET A 67 6.64 -1.73 -0.66
CA MET A 67 5.86 -1.17 0.45
C MET A 67 5.93 -2.06 1.70
N THR A 68 5.88 -3.39 1.53
CA THR A 68 6.03 -4.33 2.64
C THR A 68 7.41 -4.23 3.28
N ALA A 69 8.46 -4.18 2.46
CA ALA A 69 9.84 -4.03 2.93
C ALA A 69 10.06 -2.69 3.67
N ALA A 70 9.52 -1.60 3.12
CA ALA A 70 9.58 -0.28 3.73
C ALA A 70 8.82 -0.24 5.07
N PHE A 71 7.62 -0.83 5.14
CA PHE A 71 6.83 -0.93 6.37
C PHE A 71 7.60 -1.68 7.46
N VAL A 72 8.08 -2.89 7.17
CA VAL A 72 8.83 -3.70 8.15
C VAL A 72 10.10 -2.99 8.61
N SER A 73 10.85 -2.40 7.68
CA SER A 73 12.10 -1.69 8.00
C SER A 73 11.82 -0.45 8.86
N GLY A 74 10.78 0.32 8.52
CA GLY A 74 10.35 1.50 9.27
C GLY A 74 9.91 1.18 10.70
N PHE A 75 9.14 0.10 10.90
CA PHE A 75 8.74 -0.33 12.24
C PHE A 75 9.93 -0.79 13.09
N LYS A 76 10.86 -1.55 12.50
CA LYS A 76 12.10 -1.97 13.19
C LYS A 76 12.95 -0.77 13.60
N ALA A 77 13.14 0.20 12.69
CA ALA A 77 13.85 1.43 12.99
C ALA A 77 13.16 2.24 14.10
N GLY A 78 11.84 2.39 14.02
CA GLY A 78 11.03 3.06 15.05
C GLY A 78 11.18 2.42 16.43
N ALA A 79 11.08 1.10 16.51
CA ALA A 79 11.26 0.37 17.76
C ALA A 79 12.68 0.52 18.31
N ALA A 80 13.72 0.44 17.47
CA ALA A 80 15.10 0.64 17.89
C ALA A 80 15.33 2.05 18.46
N MET A 81 14.82 3.09 17.79
CA MET A 81 14.88 4.48 18.29
C MET A 81 14.19 4.63 19.65
N MET A 82 13.02 4.02 19.84
CA MET A 82 12.30 4.08 21.11
C MET A 82 13.09 3.40 22.25
N ILE A 83 13.72 2.25 21.97
CA ILE A 83 14.57 1.57 22.95
C ILE A 83 15.78 2.44 23.31
N GLU A 84 16.45 3.02 22.31
CA GLU A 84 17.59 3.92 22.53
C GLU A 84 17.22 5.08 23.46
N VAL A 85 16.13 5.80 23.17
CA VAL A 85 15.65 6.92 24.00
C VAL A 85 15.29 6.47 25.42
N LEU A 86 14.71 5.29 25.60
CA LEU A 86 14.26 4.79 26.90
C LEU A 86 15.38 4.19 27.76
N VAL A 87 16.46 3.69 27.14
CA VAL A 87 17.60 3.11 27.86
C VAL A 87 18.53 4.20 28.41
N ASP A 88 18.53 5.39 27.79
CA ASP A 88 19.29 6.56 28.24
C ASP A 88 18.47 7.51 29.17
N ALA A 89 17.25 7.12 29.57
CA ALA A 89 16.37 7.86 30.48
C ALA A 89 16.32 7.23 31.88
#